data_AF-A0A955Y1N9-F1
#
_entry.id   AF-A0A955Y1N9-F1
#
_cell.length_a   1.000
_cell.length_b   1.000
_cell.length_c   1.000
_cell.angle_alpha   90.00
_cell.angle_beta   90.00
_cell.angle_gamma   90.00
#
_symmetry.space_group_name_H-M   'P 1'
#
loop_
_entity.id
_entity.type
_entity.pdbx_description
1 polymer ?
#
loop_
_entity_poly.entity_id
_entity_poly.type
_entity_poly.pdbx_seq_one_letter_code
_entity_poly.pdbx_strand_id
1 'polypeptide(L)'
;MVRAMGFSQGPFNPHDSGRLCRGRERWIDAWEAEGPEEEEETVERLVVSGAAFSDMSAADAVRGLTHAGVDPATLITTLFPRKSFLAFMEDGHPADIPEEARGVELYDGYRAGGRVESALVRWYTRVSGVKGVRALLAPAPEGSDVPPAEDRLRGFLVLDGAGTEEEDDALFEAVFPLVGLATRDSPPARFQPAALPELVQRVRAVILVHRDKHGLAVGIYTHEPLDALGRLEGLAEKAGCLLVPFAIPPMLARWDRALSELREEWDDEEQGDFPVPEPEGGYSWENRRRRRRDRRPRGSAGDAPGL
;
A
#
# COMPACT_ATOMS: atom_id res chain seq x y z
N MET A 1 -12.24 9.82 -17.62
CA MET A 1 -12.03 8.78 -16.58
C MET A 1 -12.31 9.42 -15.24
N VAL A 2 -13.12 8.75 -14.43
CA VAL A 2 -13.32 9.09 -13.02
C VAL A 2 -12.05 8.72 -12.26
N ARG A 3 -11.67 9.56 -11.30
CA ARG A 3 -10.59 9.28 -10.35
C ARG A 3 -11.19 9.09 -8.97
N ALA A 4 -10.70 8.11 -8.24
CA ALA A 4 -11.17 7.85 -6.88
C ALA A 4 -10.02 7.47 -5.95
N MET A 5 -10.04 8.03 -4.75
CA MET A 5 -9.17 7.65 -3.64
C MET A 5 -9.94 6.69 -2.73
N GLY A 6 -9.41 5.48 -2.56
CA GLY A 6 -10.01 4.46 -1.72
C GLY A 6 -9.30 4.39 -0.38
N PHE A 7 -10.05 4.24 0.72
CA PHE A 7 -9.46 4.02 2.03
C PHE A 7 -10.21 2.96 2.84
N SER A 8 -9.50 2.30 3.76
CA SER A 8 -10.10 1.45 4.79
C SER A 8 -9.39 1.71 6.11
N GLN A 9 -10.14 1.81 7.20
CA GLN A 9 -9.60 2.00 8.53
C GLN A 9 -10.21 1.00 9.53
N GLY A 10 -9.38 0.44 10.40
CA GLY A 10 -9.84 -0.42 11.49
C GLY A 10 -8.70 -1.19 12.15
N PRO A 11 -9.02 -2.06 13.12
CA PRO A 11 -8.03 -2.86 13.80
C PRO A 11 -7.32 -3.81 12.84
N PHE A 12 -6.07 -4.10 13.15
CA PHE A 12 -5.20 -5.02 12.43
C PHE A 12 -4.56 -5.96 13.43
N ASN A 13 -4.83 -7.26 13.27
CA ASN A 13 -4.14 -8.32 13.99
C ASN A 13 -2.87 -8.68 13.19
N PRO A 14 -1.67 -8.51 13.74
CA PRO A 14 -0.43 -8.91 13.09
C PRO A 14 -0.32 -10.41 12.79
N HIS A 15 -0.90 -11.26 13.63
CA HIS A 15 -0.91 -12.72 13.50
C HIS A 15 -1.96 -13.21 12.49
N ASP A 16 -3.05 -12.45 12.29
CA ASP A 16 -4.02 -12.63 11.21
C ASP A 16 -4.03 -11.41 10.26
N SER A 17 -2.86 -11.14 9.67
CA SER A 17 -2.64 -9.97 8.81
C SER A 17 -3.42 -9.99 7.49
N GLY A 18 -4.08 -11.11 7.18
CA GLY A 18 -4.81 -11.34 5.95
C GLY A 18 -3.90 -11.36 4.71
N ARG A 19 -4.40 -10.84 3.59
CA ARG A 19 -3.66 -10.80 2.31
C ARG A 19 -3.27 -9.37 1.95
N LEU A 20 -2.25 -9.23 1.10
CA LEU A 20 -1.94 -8.01 0.35
C LEU A 20 -2.37 -8.16 -1.12
N CYS A 21 -2.03 -7.18 -1.96
CA CYS A 21 -2.42 -7.18 -3.37
C CYS A 21 -1.96 -8.45 -4.09
N ARG A 22 -2.93 -9.24 -4.56
CA ARG A 22 -2.71 -10.57 -5.13
C ARG A 22 -1.69 -10.53 -6.28
N GLY A 23 -0.63 -11.31 -6.14
CA GLY A 23 0.42 -11.43 -7.17
C GLY A 23 1.34 -10.22 -7.26
N ARG A 24 1.22 -9.26 -6.33
CA ARG A 24 2.08 -8.07 -6.26
C ARG A 24 2.91 -8.02 -4.99
N GLU A 25 2.34 -8.46 -3.86
CA GLU A 25 2.99 -8.47 -2.56
C GLU A 25 2.30 -9.48 -1.63
N ARG A 26 3.04 -10.00 -0.66
CA ARG A 26 2.53 -10.77 0.48
C ARG A 26 3.20 -10.32 1.78
N TRP A 27 2.60 -10.67 2.92
CA TRP A 27 3.29 -10.57 4.20
C TRP A 27 4.39 -11.63 4.29
N ILE A 28 5.39 -11.38 5.12
CA ILE A 28 6.28 -12.43 5.61
C ILE A 28 5.43 -13.25 6.60
N ASP A 29 5.45 -14.58 6.43
CA ASP A 29 4.67 -15.46 7.29
C ASP A 29 5.16 -15.28 8.74
N ALA A 30 4.23 -14.98 9.65
CA ALA A 30 4.53 -14.93 11.06
C ALA A 30 4.89 -16.34 11.54
N TRP A 31 5.89 -16.43 12.42
CA TRP A 31 6.14 -17.68 13.13
C TRP A 31 4.96 -17.93 14.07
N GLU A 32 4.49 -19.16 14.16
CA GLU A 32 3.50 -19.52 15.18
C GLU A 32 4.11 -19.20 16.54
N ALA A 33 3.46 -18.33 17.31
CA ALA A 33 3.94 -18.00 18.65
C ALA A 33 3.82 -19.26 19.52
N GLU A 34 4.95 -19.81 19.95
CA GLU A 34 4.99 -20.88 20.95
C GLU A 34 4.75 -20.27 22.34
N GLY A 35 3.50 -19.95 22.66
CA GLY A 35 3.13 -19.36 23.94
C GLY A 35 1.63 -19.52 24.25
N PRO A 36 1.22 -19.39 25.53
CA PRO A 36 -0.20 -19.19 25.83
C PRO A 36 -0.71 -17.98 25.02
N GLU A 37 -2.00 -17.95 24.68
CA GLU A 37 -2.68 -16.84 23.99
C GLU A 37 -2.41 -15.51 24.72
N GLU A 38 -1.24 -14.91 24.49
CA GLU A 38 -0.93 -13.54 24.88
C GLU A 38 -1.97 -12.68 24.18
N GLU A 39 -2.53 -11.71 24.90
CA GLU A 39 -3.53 -10.79 24.35
C GLU A 39 -3.01 -10.27 23.01
N GLU A 40 -3.68 -10.66 21.92
CA GLU A 40 -3.22 -10.31 20.57
C GLU A 40 -3.04 -8.80 20.51
N GLU A 41 -1.79 -8.33 20.43
CA GLU A 41 -1.50 -6.89 20.36
C GLU A 41 -1.98 -6.36 19.00
N THR A 42 -3.24 -5.98 18.94
CA THR A 42 -3.82 -5.34 17.77
C THR A 42 -3.30 -3.93 17.65
N VAL A 43 -3.04 -3.50 16.42
CA VAL A 43 -2.72 -2.11 16.09
C VAL A 43 -3.82 -1.53 15.21
N GLU A 44 -3.88 -0.22 15.10
CA GLU A 44 -4.81 0.46 14.22
C GLU A 44 -4.20 0.63 12.84
N ARG A 45 -4.98 0.34 11.79
CA ARG A 45 -4.50 0.39 10.41
C ARG A 45 -5.40 1.25 9.54
N LEU A 46 -4.79 2.21 8.85
CA LEU A 46 -5.38 2.92 7.71
C LEU A 46 -4.65 2.48 6.43
N VAL A 47 -5.38 2.03 5.42
CA VAL A 47 -4.82 1.74 4.08
C VAL A 47 -5.46 2.68 3.08
N VAL A 48 -4.63 3.39 2.30
CA VAL A 48 -5.06 4.31 1.25
C VAL A 48 -4.47 3.88 -0.09
N SER A 49 -5.32 3.80 -1.12
CA SER A 49 -4.92 3.59 -2.51
C SER A 49 -5.78 4.45 -3.43
N GLY A 50 -5.62 4.30 -4.74
CA GLY A 50 -6.35 5.05 -5.75
C GLY A 50 -6.77 4.19 -6.92
N ALA A 51 -7.70 4.70 -7.72
CA ALA A 51 -8.01 4.16 -9.03
C ALA A 51 -8.49 5.22 -10.01
N ALA A 52 -8.32 4.93 -11.30
CA ALA A 52 -8.98 5.61 -12.39
C ALA A 52 -9.73 4.60 -13.26
N PHE A 53 -10.98 4.90 -13.63
CA PHE A 53 -11.86 4.01 -14.40
C PHE A 53 -12.87 4.80 -15.25
N SER A 54 -13.52 4.14 -16.22
CA SER A 54 -14.52 4.75 -17.09
C SER A 54 -15.89 4.92 -16.42
N ASP A 55 -16.32 3.93 -15.65
CA ASP A 55 -17.70 3.77 -15.17
C ASP A 55 -17.79 2.89 -13.91
N MET A 56 -19.01 2.71 -13.39
CA MET A 56 -19.35 1.90 -12.20
C MET A 56 -18.89 0.43 -12.27
N SER A 57 -18.65 -0.13 -13.46
CA SER A 57 -18.17 -1.51 -13.57
C SER A 57 -16.70 -1.68 -13.19
N ALA A 58 -15.95 -0.57 -13.14
CA ALA A 58 -14.52 -0.49 -12.86
C ALA A 58 -13.69 -1.57 -13.61
N ALA A 59 -14.14 -1.98 -14.80
CA ALA A 59 -13.56 -3.10 -15.52
C ALA A 59 -12.18 -2.77 -16.09
N ASP A 60 -11.96 -1.50 -16.42
CA ASP A 60 -10.73 -0.92 -16.95
C ASP A 60 -9.86 -0.27 -15.85
N ALA A 61 -10.22 -0.47 -14.58
CA ALA A 61 -9.59 0.24 -13.47
C ALA A 61 -8.06 0.08 -13.44
N VAL A 62 -7.36 1.20 -13.54
CA VAL A 62 -5.94 1.34 -13.24
C VAL A 62 -5.81 1.76 -11.78
N ARG A 63 -4.94 1.12 -11.00
CA ARG A 63 -4.98 1.13 -9.52
C ARG A 63 -3.63 1.48 -8.93
N GLY A 64 -3.65 2.29 -7.89
CA GLY A 64 -2.51 2.90 -7.24
C GLY A 64 -2.82 4.37 -6.94
N LEU A 65 -2.23 4.89 -5.86
CA LEU A 65 -2.58 6.20 -5.31
C LEU A 65 -2.44 7.34 -6.33
N THR A 66 -1.40 7.30 -7.16
CA THR A 66 -1.15 8.31 -8.21
C THR A 66 -2.24 8.34 -9.29
N HIS A 67 -2.95 7.22 -9.53
CA HIS A 67 -4.07 7.17 -10.48
C HIS A 67 -5.32 7.90 -9.95
N ALA A 68 -5.44 8.11 -8.65
CA ALA A 68 -6.44 9.01 -8.07
C ALA A 68 -6.10 10.50 -8.29
N GLY A 69 -4.93 10.83 -8.83
CA GLY A 69 -4.42 12.20 -8.87
C GLY A 69 -3.87 12.68 -7.53
N VAL A 70 -3.70 11.78 -6.56
CA VAL A 70 -3.17 12.10 -5.23
C VAL A 70 -1.68 11.79 -5.18
N ASP A 71 -0.87 12.80 -4.87
CA ASP A 71 0.56 12.66 -4.62
C ASP A 71 0.78 11.99 -3.24
N PRO A 72 1.47 10.82 -3.17
CA PRO A 72 1.72 10.11 -1.93
C PRO A 72 2.37 10.95 -0.83
N ALA A 73 3.30 11.84 -1.20
CA ALA A 73 3.93 12.73 -0.24
C ALA A 73 2.96 13.76 0.34
N THR A 74 2.03 14.25 -0.48
CA THR A 74 0.96 15.15 -0.04
C THR A 74 0.00 14.41 0.90
N LEU A 75 -0.39 13.16 0.61
CA LEU A 75 -1.17 12.33 1.54
C LEU A 75 -0.48 12.21 2.90
N ILE A 76 0.77 11.73 2.92
CA ILE A 76 1.52 11.49 4.16
C ILE A 76 1.64 12.78 4.98
N THR A 77 2.01 13.90 4.36
CA THR A 77 2.20 15.17 5.07
C THR A 77 0.89 15.87 5.44
N THR A 78 -0.22 15.51 4.81
CA THR A 78 -1.57 15.94 5.22
C THR A 78 -2.03 15.19 6.46
N LEU A 79 -1.78 13.87 6.52
CA LEU A 79 -2.09 13.03 7.68
C LEU A 79 -1.16 13.29 8.87
N PHE A 80 0.08 13.72 8.62
CA PHE A 80 1.07 14.01 9.66
C PHE A 80 1.70 15.40 9.46
N PRO A 81 0.93 16.48 9.66
CA PRO A 81 1.40 17.83 9.40
C PRO A 81 2.50 18.21 10.39
N ARG A 82 3.56 18.85 9.87
CA ARG A 82 4.71 19.36 10.65
C ARG A 82 5.49 18.28 11.40
N LYS A 83 5.34 17.01 11.03
CA LYS A 83 6.14 15.92 11.57
C LYS A 83 7.43 15.72 10.75
N SER A 84 8.44 15.20 11.43
CA SER A 84 9.64 14.62 10.82
C SER A 84 9.41 13.13 10.57
N PHE A 85 10.12 12.60 9.60
CA PHE A 85 10.03 11.20 9.20
C PHE A 85 11.41 10.58 9.15
N LEU A 86 11.54 9.35 9.61
CA LEU A 86 12.68 8.49 9.33
C LEU A 86 12.32 7.59 8.16
N ALA A 87 12.77 7.93 6.96
CA ALA A 87 12.64 7.05 5.80
C ALA A 87 13.65 5.92 5.91
N PHE A 88 13.24 4.69 5.60
CA PHE A 88 14.10 3.52 5.69
C PHE A 88 13.98 2.60 4.48
N MET A 89 15.08 1.90 4.20
CA MET A 89 15.17 0.91 3.15
C MET A 89 15.96 -0.31 3.64
N GLU A 90 15.51 -1.49 3.19
CA GLU A 90 16.14 -2.79 3.41
C GLU A 90 16.11 -3.55 2.08
N ASP A 91 17.16 -4.33 1.79
CA ASP A 91 17.36 -4.99 0.51
C ASP A 91 17.28 -4.00 -0.66
N GLY A 92 17.90 -2.83 -0.53
CA GLY A 92 18.00 -1.82 -1.58
C GLY A 92 19.10 -2.10 -2.60
N HIS A 93 19.11 -1.30 -3.67
CA HIS A 93 20.21 -1.28 -4.62
C HIS A 93 21.16 -0.11 -4.27
N PRO A 94 22.49 -0.29 -4.33
CA PRO A 94 23.46 0.75 -3.95
C PRO A 94 23.30 2.08 -4.71
N ALA A 95 22.81 2.04 -5.95
CA ALA A 95 22.58 3.24 -6.76
C ALA A 95 21.38 4.09 -6.29
N ASP A 96 20.53 3.56 -5.41
CA ASP A 96 19.33 4.23 -4.92
C ASP A 96 19.53 4.86 -3.53
N ILE A 97 20.74 4.82 -2.97
CA ILE A 97 21.04 5.41 -1.65
C ILE A 97 20.99 6.94 -1.76
N PRO A 98 20.14 7.63 -0.97
CA PRO A 98 20.13 9.09 -0.91
C PRO A 98 21.47 9.65 -0.42
N GLU A 99 21.87 10.82 -0.91
CA GLU A 99 23.12 11.49 -0.48
C GLU A 99 23.16 11.76 1.03
N GLU A 100 22.01 12.07 1.63
CA GLU A 100 21.85 12.33 3.07
C GLU A 100 21.55 11.05 3.89
N ALA A 101 21.77 9.87 3.31
CA ALA A 101 21.53 8.61 4.01
C ALA A 101 22.57 8.36 5.11
N ARG A 102 22.10 7.69 6.17
CA ARG A 102 22.85 7.26 7.35
C ARG A 102 22.58 5.79 7.62
N GLY A 103 23.34 5.20 8.54
CA GLY A 103 23.25 3.77 8.86
C GLY A 103 23.41 2.89 7.61
N VAL A 104 24.27 3.30 6.68
CA VAL A 104 24.43 2.61 5.40
C VAL A 104 25.24 1.35 5.62
N GLU A 105 24.61 0.19 5.41
CA GLU A 105 25.23 -1.12 5.53
C GLU A 105 25.12 -1.86 4.20
N LEU A 106 26.24 -2.44 3.76
CA LEU A 106 26.32 -3.30 2.58
C LEU A 106 26.48 -4.74 3.05
N TYR A 107 25.61 -5.64 2.59
CA TYR A 107 25.63 -7.05 2.99
C TYR A 107 25.28 -7.99 1.83
N ASP A 108 25.56 -9.26 2.05
CA ASP A 108 25.11 -10.36 1.20
C ASP A 108 23.84 -10.97 1.79
N GLY A 109 22.79 -11.08 0.99
CA GLY A 109 21.54 -11.72 1.39
C GLY A 109 21.49 -13.18 0.96
N TYR A 110 21.09 -14.06 1.89
CA TYR A 110 20.82 -15.46 1.60
C TYR A 110 19.33 -15.68 1.38
N ARG A 111 18.97 -16.26 0.23
CA ARG A 111 17.57 -16.46 -0.17
C ARG A 111 17.16 -17.93 -0.13
N ALA A 112 15.85 -18.17 -0.13
CA ALA A 112 15.28 -19.50 -0.30
C ALA A 112 15.88 -20.19 -1.55
N GLY A 113 16.28 -21.45 -1.41
CA GLY A 113 16.98 -22.19 -2.47
C GLY A 113 18.49 -21.91 -2.57
N GLY A 114 19.10 -21.26 -1.57
CA GLY A 114 20.56 -21.09 -1.46
C GLY A 114 21.16 -20.05 -2.41
N ARG A 115 20.33 -19.20 -3.01
CA ARG A 115 20.82 -18.09 -3.85
C ARG A 115 21.42 -17.01 -2.95
N VAL A 116 22.63 -16.60 -3.31
CA VAL A 116 23.30 -15.45 -2.70
C VAL A 116 23.05 -14.24 -3.58
N GLU A 117 22.59 -13.16 -2.96
CA GLU A 117 22.44 -11.88 -3.60
C GLU A 117 23.42 -10.92 -2.95
N SER A 118 24.41 -10.51 -3.73
CA SER A 118 25.48 -9.64 -3.25
C SER A 118 25.13 -8.18 -3.41
N ALA A 119 25.75 -7.37 -2.54
CA ALA A 119 25.64 -5.92 -2.54
C ALA A 119 24.23 -5.38 -2.29
N LEU A 120 23.49 -6.02 -1.38
CA LEU A 120 22.27 -5.46 -0.82
C LEU A 120 22.62 -4.34 0.15
N VAL A 121 21.80 -3.29 0.17
CA VAL A 121 22.02 -2.16 1.07
C VAL A 121 20.80 -1.89 1.94
N ARG A 122 21.06 -1.56 3.19
CA ARG A 122 20.08 -0.92 4.07
C ARG A 122 20.57 0.45 4.47
N TRP A 123 19.63 1.36 4.66
CA TRP A 123 19.91 2.75 5.02
C TRP A 123 18.67 3.41 5.62
N TYR A 124 18.89 4.50 6.33
CA TYR A 124 17.83 5.42 6.72
C TYR A 124 18.20 6.88 6.40
N THR A 125 17.20 7.74 6.30
CA THR A 125 17.42 9.19 6.18
C THR A 125 16.28 9.94 6.84
N ARG A 126 16.60 11.03 7.52
CA ARG A 126 15.59 11.87 8.17
C ARG A 126 15.12 12.93 7.19
N VAL A 127 13.82 12.97 6.94
CA VAL A 127 13.19 13.96 6.05
C VAL A 127 12.09 14.73 6.75
N SER A 128 11.84 15.95 6.30
CA SER A 128 10.72 16.76 6.79
C SER A 128 10.05 17.50 5.64
N GLY A 129 8.77 17.77 5.82
CA GLY A 129 7.94 18.48 4.85
C GLY A 129 7.70 17.70 3.55
N VAL A 130 6.79 18.25 2.74
CA VAL A 130 6.31 17.57 1.53
C VAL A 130 7.40 17.38 0.47
N LYS A 131 8.36 18.30 0.37
CA LYS A 131 9.43 18.23 -0.63
C LYS A 131 10.37 17.04 -0.38
N GLY A 132 10.78 16.83 0.88
CA GLY A 132 11.66 15.71 1.25
C GLY A 132 10.99 14.36 1.03
N VAL A 133 9.74 14.21 1.53
CA VAL A 133 8.96 12.98 1.32
C VAL A 133 8.73 12.72 -0.17
N ARG A 134 8.44 13.76 -0.97
CA ARG A 134 8.24 13.65 -2.42
C ARG A 134 9.50 13.23 -3.16
N ALA A 135 10.68 13.72 -2.78
CA ALA A 135 11.92 13.34 -3.42
C ALA A 135 12.16 11.83 -3.32
N LEU A 136 11.87 11.24 -2.16
CA LEU A 136 12.00 9.79 -1.93
C LEU A 136 10.94 8.98 -2.69
N LEU A 137 9.70 9.48 -2.74
CA LEU A 137 8.57 8.81 -3.40
C LEU A 137 8.40 9.17 -4.88
N ALA A 138 9.34 9.91 -5.48
CA ALA A 138 9.23 10.36 -6.85
C ALA A 138 9.08 9.15 -7.79
N PRO A 139 8.16 9.20 -8.77
CA PRO A 139 8.09 8.15 -9.78
C PRO A 139 9.40 8.12 -10.57
N ALA A 140 9.78 6.93 -11.03
CA ALA A 140 10.84 6.81 -12.01
C ALA A 140 10.50 7.66 -13.25
N PRO A 141 11.45 8.47 -13.76
CA PRO A 141 11.25 9.15 -15.03
C PRO A 141 10.85 8.16 -16.12
N GLU A 142 9.91 8.56 -16.97
CA GLU A 142 9.44 7.71 -18.07
C GLU A 142 10.62 7.34 -18.98
N GLY A 143 10.79 6.04 -19.25
CA GLY A 143 11.89 5.52 -20.05
C GLY A 143 13.24 5.45 -19.33
N SER A 144 13.30 5.70 -18.03
CA SER A 144 14.50 5.45 -17.22
C SER A 144 14.55 4.03 -16.66
N ASP A 145 15.75 3.54 -16.40
CA ASP A 145 15.99 2.28 -15.67
C ASP A 145 15.84 2.44 -14.15
N VAL A 146 15.36 3.59 -13.68
CA VAL A 146 15.15 3.83 -12.25
C VAL A 146 13.99 2.96 -11.77
N PRO A 147 14.16 2.18 -10.69
CA PRO A 147 13.08 1.37 -10.17
C PRO A 147 11.95 2.22 -9.57
N PRO A 148 10.71 1.69 -9.52
CA PRO A 148 9.58 2.41 -8.96
C PRO A 148 9.80 2.69 -7.45
N ALA A 149 9.08 3.66 -6.89
CA ALA A 149 9.33 4.15 -5.53
C ALA A 149 9.19 3.05 -4.46
N GLU A 150 8.22 2.15 -4.63
CA GLU A 150 8.06 0.96 -3.78
C GLU A 150 9.29 0.05 -3.75
N ASP A 151 10.19 0.13 -4.72
CA ASP A 151 11.39 -0.71 -4.77
C ASP A 151 12.62 -0.01 -4.21
N ARG A 152 12.56 1.32 -4.09
CA ARG A 152 13.62 2.18 -3.54
C ARG A 152 13.39 2.58 -2.08
N LEU A 153 12.16 2.44 -1.59
CA LEU A 153 11.78 2.80 -0.23
C LEU A 153 10.83 1.76 0.37
N ARG A 154 11.06 1.37 1.63
CA ARG A 154 10.15 0.47 2.37
C ARG A 154 9.06 1.25 3.11
N GLY A 155 9.42 2.36 3.73
CA GLY A 155 8.49 3.10 4.55
C GLY A 155 9.07 4.32 5.24
N PHE A 156 8.27 4.85 6.16
CA PHE A 156 8.63 5.94 7.05
C PHE A 156 8.22 5.61 8.48
N LEU A 157 9.02 6.03 9.45
CA LEU A 157 8.59 6.19 10.83
C LEU A 157 8.19 7.65 11.06
N VAL A 158 7.04 7.91 11.67
CA VAL A 158 6.59 9.27 12.02
C VAL A 158 7.07 9.61 13.43
N LEU A 159 7.89 10.66 13.55
CA LEU A 159 8.56 11.00 14.79
C LEU A 159 7.83 12.13 15.55
N ASP A 160 7.89 12.12 16.89
CA ASP A 160 7.25 13.14 17.72
C ASP A 160 8.11 14.40 17.99
N GLY A 161 9.32 14.48 17.43
CA GLY A 161 10.18 15.64 17.56
C GLY A 161 11.46 15.56 16.74
N ALA A 162 12.37 16.49 17.03
CA ALA A 162 13.75 16.42 16.58
C ALA A 162 14.50 15.46 17.51
N GLY A 163 14.60 14.19 17.11
CA GLY A 163 15.42 13.23 17.86
C GLY A 163 16.92 13.41 17.61
N THR A 164 17.76 12.67 18.33
CA THR A 164 19.21 12.61 18.11
C THR A 164 19.59 11.57 17.06
N GLU A 165 20.87 11.51 16.70
CA GLU A 165 21.41 10.48 15.80
C GLU A 165 21.36 9.10 16.46
N GLU A 166 21.67 9.01 17.76
CA GLU A 166 21.61 7.77 18.52
C GLU A 166 20.17 7.22 18.63
N GLU A 167 19.18 8.11 18.74
CA GLU A 167 17.77 7.72 18.72
C GLU A 167 17.35 7.20 17.33
N ASP A 168 17.83 7.84 16.26
CA ASP A 168 17.56 7.39 14.88
C ASP A 168 18.19 6.03 14.60
N ASP A 169 19.44 5.79 15.05
CA ASP A 169 20.09 4.48 14.93
C ASP A 169 19.33 3.39 15.71
N ALA A 170 18.90 3.69 16.94
CA ALA A 170 18.12 2.75 17.75
C ALA A 170 16.75 2.43 17.12
N LEU A 171 16.11 3.41 16.48
CA LEU A 171 14.88 3.20 15.72
C LEU A 171 15.12 2.38 14.45
N PHE A 172 16.22 2.64 13.75
CA PHE A 172 16.57 1.89 12.53
C PHE A 172 16.87 0.42 12.82
N GLU A 173 17.52 0.11 13.93
CA GLU A 173 17.70 -1.27 14.40
C GLU A 173 16.37 -1.92 14.79
N ALA A 174 15.46 -1.17 15.43
CA ALA A 174 14.12 -1.67 15.75
C ALA A 174 13.26 -1.94 14.49
N VAL A 175 13.61 -1.37 13.34
CA VAL A 175 12.95 -1.66 12.05
C VAL A 175 13.40 -2.99 11.47
N PHE A 176 14.58 -3.51 11.83
CA PHE A 176 15.10 -4.75 11.23
C PHE A 176 14.13 -5.94 11.36
N PRO A 177 13.48 -6.23 12.50
CA PRO A 177 12.47 -7.29 12.60
C PRO A 177 11.31 -7.15 11.61
N LEU A 178 10.96 -5.92 11.21
CA LEU A 178 9.88 -5.65 10.26
C LEU A 178 10.29 -5.98 8.81
N VAL A 179 11.53 -5.75 8.40
CA VAL A 179 11.93 -5.81 6.98
C VAL A 179 13.09 -6.77 6.67
N GLY A 180 13.89 -7.16 7.66
CA GLY A 180 15.13 -7.93 7.48
C GLY A 180 14.93 -9.36 6.96
N LEU A 181 13.71 -9.88 7.03
CA LEU A 181 13.34 -11.20 6.48
C LEU A 181 12.63 -11.09 5.12
N ALA A 182 12.72 -9.93 4.46
CA ALA A 182 12.08 -9.73 3.17
C ALA A 182 12.58 -10.74 2.12
N THR A 183 11.71 -11.10 1.18
CA THR A 183 12.03 -11.95 0.03
C THR A 183 11.67 -11.24 -1.27
N ARG A 184 12.51 -11.44 -2.29
CA ARG A 184 12.29 -10.97 -3.67
C ARG A 184 11.55 -11.98 -4.54
N ASP A 185 10.82 -12.93 -3.93
CA ASP A 185 10.00 -13.90 -4.66
C ASP A 185 8.93 -13.19 -5.50
N SER A 186 8.22 -13.93 -6.35
CA SER A 186 7.06 -13.41 -7.06
C SER A 186 5.79 -14.09 -6.54
N PRO A 187 4.97 -13.44 -5.69
CA PRO A 187 5.13 -12.07 -5.17
C PRO A 187 6.11 -11.95 -4.00
N PRO A 188 6.73 -10.77 -3.81
CA PRO A 188 7.69 -10.54 -2.73
C PRO A 188 6.98 -10.49 -1.38
N ALA A 189 7.66 -10.99 -0.35
CA ALA A 189 7.27 -10.80 1.05
C ALA A 189 8.12 -9.67 1.63
N ARG A 190 7.55 -8.52 2.01
CA ARG A 190 8.36 -7.32 2.31
C ARG A 190 8.38 -6.93 3.77
N PHE A 191 7.38 -7.35 4.51
CA PHE A 191 7.11 -6.88 5.86
C PHE A 191 6.68 -8.03 6.75
N GLN A 192 7.22 -8.09 7.97
CA GLN A 192 6.83 -9.02 9.03
C GLN A 192 5.82 -8.29 9.92
N PRO A 193 4.52 -8.59 9.80
CA PRO A 193 3.50 -7.83 10.52
C PRO A 193 3.67 -7.90 12.04
N ALA A 194 4.19 -9.02 12.58
CA ALA A 194 4.41 -9.21 14.01
C ALA A 194 5.37 -8.19 14.66
N ALA A 195 6.18 -7.48 13.87
CA ALA A 195 7.06 -6.41 14.38
C ALA A 195 6.34 -5.06 14.58
N LEU A 196 5.12 -4.90 14.07
CA LEU A 196 4.40 -3.62 14.11
C LEU A 196 4.02 -3.16 15.52
N PRO A 197 3.50 -4.01 16.43
CA PRO A 197 3.09 -3.57 17.77
C PRO A 197 4.21 -2.87 18.54
N GLU A 198 5.39 -3.49 18.60
CA GLU A 198 6.55 -2.90 19.28
C GLU A 198 6.99 -1.59 18.63
N LEU A 199 6.99 -1.54 17.29
CA LEU A 199 7.39 -0.32 16.57
C LEU A 199 6.43 0.85 16.81
N VAL A 200 5.11 0.63 16.77
CA VAL A 200 4.13 1.72 16.97
C VAL A 200 4.10 2.23 18.42
N GLN A 201 4.69 1.52 19.38
CA GLN A 201 4.92 2.04 20.74
C GLN A 201 6.07 3.05 20.79
N ARG A 202 7.02 2.98 19.85
CA ARG A 202 8.22 3.83 19.81
C ARG A 202 8.05 5.08 18.94
N VAL A 203 7.09 5.08 18.04
CA VAL A 203 6.87 6.16 17.06
C VAL A 203 5.39 6.50 16.92
N ARG A 204 5.07 7.70 16.40
CA ARG A 204 3.68 8.13 16.25
C ARG A 204 2.90 7.26 15.27
N ALA A 205 3.57 6.79 14.21
CA ALA A 205 3.02 5.89 13.22
C ALA A 205 4.14 5.20 12.44
N VAL A 206 3.87 4.00 11.94
CA VAL A 206 4.67 3.33 10.91
C VAL A 206 3.93 3.43 9.59
N ILE A 207 4.59 3.94 8.56
CA ILE A 207 4.04 4.06 7.21
C ILE A 207 4.76 3.08 6.30
N LEU A 208 4.04 2.14 5.71
CA LEU A 208 4.56 1.17 4.75
C LEU A 208 4.12 1.51 3.33
N VAL A 209 5.08 1.44 2.40
CA VAL A 209 4.82 1.62 0.96
C VAL A 209 4.56 0.26 0.34
N HIS A 210 3.29 -0.05 0.09
CA HIS A 210 2.87 -1.31 -0.50
C HIS A 210 2.68 -1.21 -2.02
N ARG A 211 2.72 -2.36 -2.70
CA ARG A 211 2.39 -2.50 -4.11
C ARG A 211 0.90 -2.77 -4.28
N ASP A 212 0.22 -1.91 -5.02
CA ASP A 212 -1.08 -2.21 -5.62
C ASP A 212 -0.89 -2.76 -7.05
N LYS A 213 -1.97 -2.93 -7.81
CA LYS A 213 -1.96 -3.60 -9.10
C LYS A 213 -1.11 -2.87 -10.14
N HIS A 214 -1.11 -1.54 -10.17
CA HIS A 214 -0.42 -0.73 -11.18
C HIS A 214 0.40 0.43 -10.60
N GLY A 215 0.50 0.54 -9.28
CA GLY A 215 1.25 1.58 -8.58
C GLY A 215 1.24 1.32 -7.09
N LEU A 216 1.61 2.30 -6.28
CA LEU A 216 1.71 2.13 -4.83
C LEU A 216 0.38 2.34 -4.09
N ALA A 217 0.33 1.76 -2.89
CA ALA A 217 -0.62 2.08 -1.84
C ALA A 217 0.15 2.38 -0.55
N VAL A 218 -0.49 3.09 0.38
CA VAL A 218 0.12 3.47 1.66
C VAL A 218 -0.64 2.77 2.78
N GLY A 219 0.06 1.96 3.57
CA GLY A 219 -0.42 1.41 4.83
C GLY A 219 0.13 2.25 5.99
N ILE A 220 -0.73 2.65 6.92
CA ILE A 220 -0.38 3.47 8.08
C ILE A 220 -0.83 2.72 9.32
N TYR A 221 0.10 2.50 10.24
CA TYR A 221 -0.09 1.71 11.44
C TYR A 221 0.17 2.58 12.66
N THR A 222 -0.74 2.55 13.62
CA THR A 222 -0.71 3.37 14.83
C THR A 222 -1.14 2.57 16.04
N HIS A 223 -0.77 3.04 17.23
CA HIS A 223 -1.27 2.46 18.48
C HIS A 223 -2.76 2.82 18.72
N GLU A 224 -3.19 4.01 18.32
CA GLU A 224 -4.56 4.52 18.48
C GLU A 224 -5.19 4.85 17.12
N PRO A 225 -6.54 4.88 17.01
CA PRO A 225 -7.20 5.20 15.75
C PRO A 225 -6.80 6.60 15.25
N LEU A 226 -6.43 6.69 13.97
CA LEU A 226 -6.09 7.97 13.35
C LEU A 226 -7.38 8.71 12.95
N ASP A 227 -7.57 9.93 13.44
CA ASP A 227 -8.62 10.83 12.92
C ASP A 227 -8.21 11.36 11.53
N ALA A 228 -8.50 10.56 10.50
CA ALA A 228 -8.06 10.78 9.13
C ALA A 228 -9.17 11.28 8.20
N LEU A 229 -10.45 11.05 8.52
CA LEU A 229 -11.55 11.20 7.56
C LEU A 229 -11.63 12.60 6.96
N GLY A 230 -11.76 13.63 7.80
CA GLY A 230 -11.85 15.02 7.31
C GLY A 230 -10.61 15.48 6.53
N ARG A 231 -9.43 14.89 6.81
CA ARG A 231 -8.19 15.16 6.07
C ARG A 231 -8.18 14.47 4.71
N LEU A 232 -8.71 13.25 4.63
CA LEU A 232 -8.85 12.51 3.39
C LEU A 232 -9.91 13.15 2.47
N GLU A 233 -11.02 13.62 3.03
CA GLU A 233 -12.06 14.36 2.31
C GLU A 233 -11.50 15.63 1.68
N GLY A 234 -10.85 16.49 2.48
CA GLY A 234 -10.24 17.73 1.96
C GLY A 234 -9.13 17.46 0.95
N LEU A 235 -8.40 16.34 1.07
CA LEU A 235 -7.41 15.93 0.08
C LEU A 235 -8.06 15.44 -1.23
N ALA A 236 -9.13 14.66 -1.14
CA ALA A 236 -9.89 14.15 -2.29
C ALA A 236 -10.52 15.30 -3.08
N GLU A 237 -11.16 16.24 -2.38
CA GLU A 237 -11.75 17.45 -2.96
C GLU A 237 -10.68 18.26 -3.71
N LYS A 238 -9.54 18.54 -3.06
CA LYS A 238 -8.43 19.28 -3.68
C LYS A 238 -7.85 18.56 -4.90
N ALA A 239 -7.82 17.23 -4.90
CA ALA A 239 -7.37 16.41 -6.02
C ALA A 239 -8.42 16.25 -7.12
N GLY A 240 -9.67 16.66 -6.87
CA GLY A 240 -10.80 16.44 -7.76
C GLY A 240 -11.10 14.96 -7.97
N CYS A 241 -11.01 14.15 -6.91
CA CYS A 241 -11.31 12.73 -6.96
C CYS A 241 -12.37 12.33 -5.94
N LEU A 242 -13.08 11.24 -6.23
CA LEU A 242 -14.11 10.68 -5.35
C LEU A 242 -13.44 9.95 -4.18
N LEU A 243 -13.81 10.27 -2.94
CA LEU A 243 -13.40 9.48 -1.78
C LEU A 243 -14.32 8.25 -1.65
N VAL A 244 -13.74 7.05 -1.55
CA VAL A 244 -14.49 5.79 -1.47
C VAL A 244 -14.08 5.03 -0.21
N PRO A 245 -14.98 4.82 0.76
CA PRO A 245 -14.70 3.98 1.92
C PRO A 245 -14.75 2.49 1.54
N PHE A 246 -13.93 1.69 2.19
CA PHE A 246 -13.89 0.24 2.05
C PHE A 246 -13.85 -0.44 3.41
N ALA A 247 -14.60 -1.54 3.54
CA ALA A 247 -14.54 -2.41 4.72
C ALA A 247 -13.25 -3.25 4.80
N ILE A 248 -12.51 -3.37 3.70
CA ILE A 248 -11.24 -4.10 3.61
C ILE A 248 -10.21 -3.24 2.86
N PRO A 249 -8.89 -3.53 2.96
CA PRO A 249 -7.88 -2.77 2.23
C PRO A 249 -8.22 -2.55 0.74
N PRO A 250 -8.18 -1.31 0.23
CA PRO A 250 -8.61 -0.97 -1.13
C PRO A 250 -7.81 -1.70 -2.21
N MET A 251 -6.62 -2.21 -1.91
CA MET A 251 -5.80 -3.07 -2.79
C MET A 251 -6.35 -4.50 -2.98
N LEU A 252 -7.14 -5.00 -2.03
CA LEU A 252 -7.84 -6.29 -2.11
C LEU A 252 -9.24 -6.15 -2.69
N ALA A 253 -9.82 -4.97 -2.52
CA ALA A 253 -11.22 -4.75 -2.76
C ALA A 253 -11.59 -4.75 -4.24
N ARG A 254 -12.88 -4.97 -4.45
CA ARG A 254 -13.56 -4.89 -5.72
C ARG A 254 -14.18 -3.50 -5.85
N TRP A 255 -13.54 -2.64 -6.64
CA TRP A 255 -13.98 -1.25 -6.86
C TRP A 255 -15.42 -1.17 -7.35
N ASP A 256 -15.84 -2.07 -8.23
CA ASP A 256 -17.21 -2.14 -8.74
C ASP A 256 -18.27 -2.42 -7.66
N ARG A 257 -17.88 -3.12 -6.58
CA ARG A 257 -18.75 -3.35 -5.44
C ARG A 257 -18.80 -2.12 -4.53
N ALA A 258 -17.65 -1.55 -4.19
CA ALA A 258 -17.58 -0.38 -3.32
C ALA A 258 -18.26 0.86 -3.93
N LEU A 259 -18.15 1.04 -5.25
CA LEU A 259 -18.86 2.12 -5.93
C LEU A 259 -20.39 1.92 -5.89
N SER A 260 -20.86 0.67 -6.01
CA SER A 260 -22.29 0.35 -5.90
C SER A 260 -22.81 0.66 -4.49
N GLU A 261 -22.08 0.22 -3.46
CA GLU A 261 -22.41 0.48 -2.06
C GLU A 261 -22.40 1.99 -1.78
N LEU A 262 -21.38 2.72 -2.22
CA LEU A 262 -21.31 4.18 -2.08
C LEU A 262 -22.46 4.90 -2.80
N ARG A 263 -22.89 4.43 -3.96
CA ARG A 263 -24.02 5.01 -4.68
C ARG A 263 -25.36 4.78 -3.98
N GLU A 264 -25.52 3.64 -3.31
CA GLU A 264 -26.73 3.34 -2.52
C GLU A 264 -26.85 4.27 -1.30
N GLU A 265 -25.71 4.70 -0.75
CA GLU A 265 -25.61 5.65 0.36
C GLU A 265 -25.54 7.12 -0.09
N TRP A 266 -25.50 7.39 -1.40
CA TRP A 266 -25.31 8.73 -1.92
C TRP A 266 -26.57 9.57 -1.78
N ASP A 267 -26.40 10.79 -1.28
CA ASP A 267 -27.48 11.75 -1.14
C ASP A 267 -27.48 12.72 -2.33
N ASP A 268 -28.34 12.46 -3.31
CA ASP A 268 -28.48 13.30 -4.50
C ASP A 268 -28.96 14.73 -4.16
N GLU A 269 -29.67 14.93 -3.04
CA GLU A 269 -30.16 16.26 -2.62
C GLU A 269 -29.04 17.13 -2.06
N GLU A 270 -28.15 16.54 -1.26
CA GLU A 270 -27.03 17.25 -0.64
C GLU A 270 -25.78 17.33 -1.54
N GLN A 271 -25.48 16.27 -2.28
CA GLN A 271 -24.21 16.09 -3.00
C GLN A 271 -24.36 16.23 -4.52
N GLY A 272 -25.60 16.31 -5.02
CA GLY A 272 -25.92 16.30 -6.45
C GLY A 272 -25.76 14.92 -7.09
N ASP A 273 -25.87 14.86 -8.43
CA ASP A 273 -25.79 13.60 -9.17
C ASP A 273 -24.50 12.82 -8.87
N PHE A 274 -24.64 11.51 -8.64
CA PHE A 274 -23.48 10.63 -8.43
C PHE A 274 -22.44 10.77 -9.56
N PRO A 275 -21.16 11.06 -9.24
CA PRO A 275 -20.18 11.51 -10.25
C PRO A 275 -19.61 10.38 -11.13
N VAL A 276 -20.07 9.14 -10.95
CA VAL A 276 -19.60 7.97 -11.70
C VAL A 276 -20.65 7.51 -12.71
N PRO A 277 -20.33 7.49 -14.01
CA PRO A 277 -21.27 7.04 -15.03
C PRO A 277 -21.70 5.58 -14.86
N GLU A 278 -22.97 5.32 -15.20
CA GLU A 278 -23.46 3.98 -15.48
C GLU A 278 -22.71 3.39 -16.70
N PRO A 279 -22.45 2.07 -16.73
CA PRO A 279 -21.83 1.43 -17.87
C PRO A 279 -22.79 1.34 -19.05
N GLU A 280 -22.26 1.47 -20.27
CA GLU A 280 -23.04 1.34 -21.50
C GLU A 280 -23.76 -0.02 -21.57
N GLY A 281 -25.09 0.02 -21.70
CA GLY A 281 -25.95 -1.17 -21.74
C GLY A 281 -26.49 -1.65 -20.39
N GLY A 282 -26.35 -0.85 -19.34
CA GLY A 282 -26.94 -1.07 -18.01
C GLY A 282 -26.11 -2.01 -17.14
N TYR A 283 -25.88 -1.61 -15.88
CA TYR A 283 -25.18 -2.45 -14.92
C TYR A 283 -26.14 -3.48 -14.30
N SER A 284 -25.93 -4.76 -14.62
CA SER A 284 -26.52 -5.87 -13.88
C SER A 284 -25.47 -6.94 -13.63
N TRP A 285 -25.35 -7.36 -12.37
CA TRP A 285 -24.50 -8.49 -11.96
C TRP A 285 -24.85 -9.77 -12.74
N GLU A 286 -26.12 -9.95 -13.11
CA GLU A 286 -26.59 -11.07 -13.95
C GLU A 286 -26.10 -10.94 -15.39
N ASN A 287 -26.12 -9.72 -15.97
CA ASN A 287 -25.61 -9.47 -17.32
C ASN A 287 -24.10 -9.74 -17.41
N ARG A 288 -23.32 -9.42 -16.37
CA ARG A 288 -21.89 -9.71 -16.33
C ARG A 288 -21.60 -11.21 -16.22
N ARG A 289 -22.39 -11.95 -15.43
CA ARG A 289 -22.30 -13.43 -15.36
C ARG A 289 -22.67 -14.07 -16.70
N ARG A 290 -23.71 -13.60 -17.39
CA ARG A 290 -24.08 -14.04 -18.75
C ARG A 290 -22.94 -13.78 -19.75
N ARG A 291 -22.42 -12.55 -19.84
CA ARG A 291 -21.31 -12.21 -20.75
C ARG A 291 -20.04 -13.02 -20.49
N ARG A 292 -19.70 -13.32 -19.23
CA ARG A 292 -18.55 -14.21 -18.91
C ARG A 292 -18.80 -15.67 -19.29
N ARG A 293 -20.05 -16.14 -19.21
CA ARG A 293 -20.44 -17.49 -19.65
C ARG A 293 -20.35 -17.62 -21.17
N ASP A 294 -20.73 -16.57 -21.88
CA ASP A 294 -20.70 -16.53 -23.35
C ASP A 294 -19.28 -16.33 -23.92
N ARG A 295 -18.38 -15.71 -23.16
CA ARG A 295 -16.96 -15.54 -23.53
C ARG A 295 -16.06 -16.72 -23.16
N ARG A 296 -16.56 -17.76 -22.48
CA ARG A 296 -15.78 -19.01 -22.37
C ARG A 296 -15.71 -19.59 -23.77
N PRO A 297 -14.50 -19.79 -24.35
CA PRO A 297 -14.40 -20.54 -25.60
C PRO A 297 -15.09 -21.86 -25.33
N ARG A 298 -16.13 -22.17 -26.12
CA ARG A 298 -16.69 -23.52 -26.16
C ARG A 298 -15.50 -24.39 -26.48
N GLY A 299 -15.04 -25.17 -25.51
CA GLY A 299 -13.97 -26.12 -25.72
C GLY A 299 -14.31 -26.85 -26.99
N SER A 300 -13.42 -26.76 -27.97
CA SER A 300 -13.40 -27.68 -29.08
C SER A 300 -13.42 -29.06 -28.46
N ALA A 301 -14.58 -29.72 -28.52
CA ALA A 301 -14.67 -31.16 -28.47
C ALA A 301 -13.91 -31.64 -29.70
N GLY A 302 -12.58 -31.68 -29.56
CA GLY A 302 -11.67 -32.24 -30.53
C GLY A 302 -11.70 -33.74 -30.32
N ASP A 303 -12.31 -34.41 -31.28
CA ASP A 303 -12.29 -35.84 -31.48
C ASP A 303 -10.90 -36.42 -31.17
N ALA A 304 -10.86 -37.41 -30.28
CA ALA A 304 -9.76 -38.36 -30.26
C ALA A 304 -9.96 -39.28 -31.47
N PRO A 305 -9.08 -39.28 -32.50
CA PRO A 305 -9.05 -40.39 -33.42
C PRO A 305 -8.39 -41.56 -32.69
N GLY A 306 -9.11 -42.67 -32.61
CA GLY A 306 -8.49 -43.92 -32.23
C GLY A 306 -7.38 -44.27 -33.21
N LEU A 307 -6.22 -44.65 -32.67
CA LEU A 307 -5.35 -45.74 -33.09
C LEU A 307 -4.31 -45.98 -31.97
#